data_AF-A0A523XTF5-F1
#
_entry.id   AF-A0A523XTF5-F1
#
_cell.length_a   1.000
_cell.length_b   1.000
_cell.length_c   1.000
_cell.angle_alpha   90.00
_cell.angle_beta   90.00
_cell.angle_gamma   90.00
#
_symmetry.space_group_name_H-M   'P 1'
#
loop_
_entity.id
_entity.type
_entity.pdbx_description
1 polymer ?
#
loop_
_entity_poly.entity_id
_entity_poly.type
_entity_poly.pdbx_seq_one_letter_code
_entity_poly.pdbx_strand_id
1 'polypeptide(L)'
;RLPPGQGIAGWVATNRTPLFLRDVRNDPRFYPQVDETFGFQTRTLACVPLLDGDRVLGVIEAINKISDREFSPEDHDLLMIVAQLAAVAISRAETFTEQAD
;
A
#
# COMPACT_ATOMS: atom_id res chain seq x y z
N ARG A 1 3.90 12.66 -7.15
CA ARG A 1 2.87 11.59 -7.20
C ARG A 1 3.35 10.56 -8.21
N LEU A 2 3.29 9.26 -7.88
CA LEU A 2 3.52 8.19 -8.85
C LEU A 2 2.50 8.31 -10.00
N PRO A 3 2.89 8.09 -11.27
CA PRO A 3 1.94 7.97 -12.36
C PRO A 3 0.91 6.87 -12.07
N PRO A 4 -0.37 7.04 -12.45
CA PRO A 4 -1.38 6.02 -12.25
C PRO A 4 -0.95 4.67 -12.83
N GLY A 5 -1.11 3.60 -12.05
CA GLY A 5 -0.77 2.23 -12.47
C GLY A 5 0.72 1.88 -12.48
N GLN A 6 1.63 2.80 -12.15
CA GLN A 6 3.05 2.49 -11.99
C GLN A 6 3.40 2.03 -10.58
N GLY A 7 4.46 1.21 -10.50
CA GLY A 7 4.98 0.73 -9.23
C GLY A 7 4.11 -0.34 -8.58
N ILE A 8 4.56 -0.83 -7.43
CA ILE A 8 3.82 -1.78 -6.61
C ILE A 8 2.48 -1.18 -6.16
N ALA A 9 2.50 0.05 -5.63
CA ALA A 9 1.31 0.79 -5.25
C ALA A 9 0.25 0.85 -6.36
N GLY A 10 0.66 1.20 -7.59
CA GLY A 10 -0.24 1.28 -8.73
C GLY A 10 -0.84 -0.07 -9.09
N TRP A 11 -0.01 -1.12 -9.12
CA TRP A 11 -0.47 -2.47 -9.40
C TRP A 11 -1.47 -2.97 -8.34
N VAL A 12 -1.19 -2.76 -7.05
CA VAL A 12 -2.08 -3.16 -5.94
C VAL A 12 -3.40 -2.41 -6.01
N ALA A 13 -3.37 -1.10 -6.28
CA ALA A 13 -4.59 -0.31 -6.46
C ALA A 13 -5.44 -0.81 -7.63
N THR A 14 -4.83 -1.10 -8.78
CA THR A 14 -5.54 -1.58 -9.97
C THR A 14 -6.11 -2.99 -9.79
N ASN A 15 -5.34 -3.90 -9.18
CA ASN A 15 -5.73 -5.31 -9.04
C ASN A 15 -6.51 -5.60 -7.75
N ARG A 16 -6.65 -4.61 -6.85
CA ARG A 16 -7.38 -4.74 -5.57
C ARG A 16 -6.87 -5.91 -4.73
N THR A 17 -5.59 -6.22 -4.87
CA THR A 17 -4.98 -7.43 -4.32
C THR A 17 -3.72 -7.05 -3.56
N PRO A 18 -3.55 -7.49 -2.29
CA PRO A 18 -2.35 -7.19 -1.52
C PRO A 18 -1.13 -7.89 -2.12
N LEU A 19 0.04 -7.29 -1.91
CA LEU A 19 1.31 -7.84 -2.35
C LEU A 19 2.37 -7.74 -1.25
N PHE A 20 3.03 -8.86 -0.99
CA PHE A 20 4.07 -8.98 0.03
C PHE A 20 5.35 -9.47 -0.62
N LEU A 21 6.37 -8.62 -0.65
CA LEU A 21 7.63 -8.84 -1.34
C LEU A 21 8.79 -8.89 -0.35
N ARG A 22 9.56 -9.97 -0.45
CA ARG A 22 10.82 -10.18 0.29
C ARG A 22 12.01 -9.46 -0.36
N ASP A 23 11.93 -9.23 -1.66
CA ASP A 23 12.89 -8.44 -2.41
C ASP A 23 12.16 -7.73 -3.57
N VAL A 24 12.04 -6.40 -3.46
CA VAL A 24 11.41 -5.58 -4.50
C VAL A 24 12.26 -5.47 -5.77
N ARG A 25 13.58 -5.65 -5.69
CA ARG A 25 14.50 -5.43 -6.83
C ARG A 25 14.37 -6.50 -7.90
N ASN A 26 13.86 -7.67 -7.52
CA ASN A 26 13.57 -8.77 -8.45
C ASN A 26 12.13 -8.73 -8.98
N ASP A 27 11.31 -7.78 -8.52
CA ASP A 27 9.93 -7.66 -8.97
C ASP A 27 9.83 -6.68 -10.17
N PRO A 28 9.31 -7.11 -11.33
CA PRO A 28 9.21 -6.26 -12.52
C PRO A 28 8.25 -5.07 -12.34
N ARG A 29 7.41 -5.08 -11.30
CA ARG A 29 6.49 -3.99 -10.98
C ARG A 29 7.15 -2.92 -10.11
N PHE A 30 8.36 -3.15 -9.60
CA PHE A 30 9.08 -2.16 -8.79
C PHE A 30 9.50 -0.95 -9.63
N TYR A 31 9.29 0.25 -9.08
CA TYR A 31 9.57 1.52 -9.77
C TYR A 31 10.68 2.28 -9.03
N PRO A 32 11.95 2.09 -9.41
CA PRO A 32 13.12 2.55 -8.65
C PRO A 32 13.25 4.09 -8.56
N GLN A 33 12.60 4.84 -9.44
CA GLN A 33 12.69 6.30 -9.46
C GLN A 33 12.16 6.95 -8.17
N VAL A 34 11.25 6.29 -7.43
CA VAL A 34 10.81 6.76 -6.12
C VAL A 34 11.98 6.73 -5.12
N ASP A 35 12.66 5.60 -5.04
CA ASP A 35 13.84 5.42 -4.19
C ASP A 35 14.94 6.44 -4.52
N GLU A 36 15.24 6.62 -5.82
CA GLU A 36 16.23 7.59 -6.31
C GLU A 36 15.89 9.02 -5.90
N THR A 37 14.61 9.41 -6.00
CA THR A 37 14.14 10.76 -5.67
C THR A 37 14.28 11.07 -4.18
N PHE A 38 14.03 10.09 -3.32
CA PHE A 38 14.02 10.28 -1.87
C PHE A 38 15.33 9.84 -1.19
N GLY A 39 16.31 9.35 -1.95
CA GLY A 39 17.56 8.80 -1.40
C GLY A 39 17.33 7.61 -0.47
N PHE A 40 16.26 6.85 -0.71
CA PHE A 40 15.85 5.69 0.09
C PHE A 40 16.09 4.41 -0.69
N GLN A 41 16.35 3.29 0.00
CA GLN A 41 16.49 1.99 -0.66
C GLN A 41 15.46 1.02 -0.11
N THR A 42 14.41 0.77 -0.88
CA THR A 42 13.40 -0.24 -0.60
C THR A 42 13.98 -1.63 -0.88
N ARG A 43 13.84 -2.54 0.09
CA ARG A 43 14.28 -3.94 0.02
C ARG A 43 13.09 -4.87 0.19
N THR A 44 12.39 -4.75 1.30
CA THR A 44 11.15 -5.49 1.59
C THR A 44 9.96 -4.53 1.54
N LEU A 45 8.80 -5.04 1.12
CA LEU A 45 7.61 -4.23 0.98
C LEU A 45 6.34 -5.08 1.18
N ALA A 46 5.45 -4.59 2.02
CA ALA A 46 4.09 -5.09 2.17
C ALA A 46 3.13 -3.98 1.74
N CYS A 47 2.34 -4.21 0.70
CA CYS A 47 1.42 -3.22 0.14
C CYS A 47 0.01 -3.80 0.08
N VAL A 48 -0.94 -3.07 0.65
CA VAL A 48 -2.34 -3.51 0.77
C VAL A 48 -3.29 -2.42 0.28
N PRO A 49 -4.40 -2.77 -0.40
CA PRO A 49 -5.35 -1.79 -0.88
C PRO A 49 -6.26 -1.29 0.26
N LEU A 50 -6.66 -0.02 0.18
CA LEU A 50 -7.73 0.56 0.99
C LEU A 50 -9.05 0.41 0.25
N LEU A 51 -9.88 -0.54 0.67
CA LEU A 51 -11.12 -0.91 -0.02
C LEU A 51 -12.36 -0.44 0.76
N ASP A 52 -13.27 0.19 0.03
CA ASP A 52 -14.60 0.58 0.51
C ASP A 52 -15.63 0.03 -0.49
N GLY A 53 -16.11 -1.19 -0.22
CA GLY A 53 -16.85 -1.99 -1.21
C GLY A 53 -16.06 -2.16 -2.51
N ASP A 54 -16.65 -1.77 -3.62
CA ASP A 54 -16.02 -1.80 -4.95
C ASP A 54 -15.10 -0.61 -5.22
N ARG A 55 -15.00 0.37 -4.32
CA ARG A 55 -14.14 1.54 -4.46
C ARG A 55 -12.76 1.29 -3.86
N VAL A 56 -11.71 1.74 -4.57
CA VAL A 56 -10.33 1.77 -4.07
C VAL A 56 -10.03 3.20 -3.64
N LEU A 57 -9.84 3.41 -2.34
CA LEU A 57 -9.52 4.73 -1.76
C LEU A 57 -8.02 5.05 -1.87
N GLY A 58 -7.19 4.01 -1.98
CA GLY A 58 -5.73 4.12 -2.05
C GLY A 58 -5.05 2.82 -1.66
N VAL A 59 -3.80 2.92 -1.19
CA VAL A 59 -3.01 1.81 -0.67
C VAL A 59 -2.24 2.23 0.58
N ILE A 60 -1.86 1.27 1.42
CA ILE A 60 -0.89 1.43 2.50
C ILE A 60 0.33 0.56 2.20
N GLU A 61 1.51 1.11 2.37
CA GLU A 61 2.79 0.40 2.25
C GLU A 61 3.54 0.39 3.58
N ALA A 62 3.99 -0.79 3.99
CA ALA A 62 5.02 -0.97 5.00
C ALA A 62 6.31 -1.42 4.30
N ILE A 63 7.37 -0.63 4.47
CA ILE A 63 8.65 -0.81 3.78
C ILE A 63 9.77 -1.10 4.78
N ASN A 64 10.72 -1.95 4.39
CA ASN A 64 11.93 -2.22 5.16
C ASN A 64 11.69 -2.50 6.66
N LYS A 65 11.07 -3.64 6.96
CA LYS A 65 10.88 -4.09 8.35
C LYS A 65 12.19 -3.94 9.14
N ILE A 66 12.12 -3.28 10.29
CA ILE A 66 13.30 -2.91 11.10
C ILE A 66 14.00 -4.14 11.70
N SER A 67 13.26 -5.22 11.95
CA SER A 67 13.86 -6.49 12.37
C SER A 67 14.63 -7.15 11.23
N ASP A 68 15.62 -7.98 11.56
CA ASP A 68 16.30 -8.86 10.60
C ASP A 68 15.39 -10.00 10.04
N ARG A 69 14.10 -9.99 10.37
CA ARG A 69 13.11 -10.94 9.88
C ARG A 69 12.30 -10.34 8.74
N GLU A 70 11.83 -11.20 7.85
CA GLU A 70 10.83 -10.85 6.84
C GLU A 70 9.49 -10.48 7.49
N PHE A 71 8.59 -9.88 6.70
CA PHE A 71 7.18 -9.78 7.07
C PHE A 71 6.61 -11.19 7.20
N SER A 72 6.06 -11.49 8.37
CA SER A 72 5.42 -12.77 8.65
C SER A 72 3.94 -12.72 8.23
N PRO A 73 3.26 -13.88 8.13
CA PRO A 73 1.82 -13.92 7.90
C PRO A 73 1.04 -13.06 8.90
N GLU A 74 1.47 -13.02 10.16
CA GLU A 74 0.82 -12.20 11.20
C GLU A 74 1.00 -10.69 10.95
N ASP A 75 2.14 -10.26 10.40
CA ASP A 75 2.32 -8.87 9.99
C ASP A 75 1.40 -8.52 8.80
N HIS A 76 1.23 -9.45 7.86
CA HIS A 76 0.33 -9.27 6.73
C HIS A 76 -1.11 -9.09 7.20
N ASP A 77 -1.57 -9.98 8.09
CA ASP A 77 -2.91 -9.92 8.67
C ASP A 77 -3.12 -8.60 9.43
N LEU A 78 -2.12 -8.19 10.23
CA LEU A 78 -2.17 -6.90 10.93
C LEU A 78 -2.29 -5.73 9.97
N LEU A 79 -1.49 -5.71 8.90
CA LEU A 79 -1.51 -4.63 7.91
C LEU A 79 -2.86 -4.58 7.17
N MET A 80 -3.43 -5.74 6.84
CA MET A 80 -4.77 -5.83 6.24
C MET A 80 -5.86 -5.30 7.19
N ILE A 81 -5.77 -5.59 8.49
CA ILE A 81 -6.71 -5.05 9.50
C ILE A 81 -6.59 -3.52 9.57
N VAL A 82 -5.37 -2.99 9.62
CA VAL A 82 -5.13 -1.53 9.63
C VAL A 82 -5.70 -0.89 8.38
N ALA A 83 -5.50 -1.49 7.20
CA ALA A 83 -6.04 -1.01 5.94
C ALA A 83 -7.59 -0.99 5.93
N GLN A 84 -8.23 -2.03 6.46
CA GLN A 84 -9.68 -2.10 6.58
C GLN A 84 -10.22 -0.96 7.46
N LEU A 85 -9.60 -0.72 8.61
CA LEU A 85 -9.99 0.34 9.54
C LEU A 85 -9.76 1.73 8.93
N ALA A 86 -8.62 1.93 8.28
CA ALA A 86 -8.30 3.18 7.60
C ALA A 86 -9.29 3.47 6.46
N ALA A 87 -9.65 2.47 5.67
CA ALA A 87 -10.62 2.63 4.59
C ALA A 87 -12.00 3.08 5.11
N VAL A 88 -12.48 2.48 6.20
CA VAL A 88 -13.73 2.90 6.85
C VAL A 88 -13.64 4.33 7.36
N ALA A 89 -12.53 4.71 8.00
CA ALA A 89 -12.35 6.05 8.52
C ALA A 89 -12.32 7.11 7.40
N ILE A 90 -11.58 6.84 6.31
CA ILE A 90 -11.48 7.74 5.16
C ILE A 90 -12.84 7.87 4.47
N SER A 91 -13.51 6.75 4.19
CA SER A 91 -14.85 6.76 3.56
C SER A 91 -15.84 7.61 4.35
N ARG A 92 -15.89 7.45 5.67
CA ARG A 92 -16.76 8.24 6.55
C ARG A 92 -16.41 9.72 6.56
N ALA A 93 -15.13 10.06 6.53
CA ALA A 93 -14.68 11.46 6.49
C ALA A 93 -15.12 12.14 5.19
N GLU A 94 -14.99 11.46 4.05
CA GLU A 94 -15.47 11.97 2.74
C GLU A 94 -16.98 12.21 2.75
N THR A 95 -17.78 11.23 3.19
CA THR A 95 -19.24 11.37 3.24
C THR A 95 -19.70 12.47 4.18
N PHE A 96 -19.00 12.68 5.30
CA PHE A 96 -19.34 13.75 6.23
C PHE A 96 -19.08 15.14 5.62
N THR A 97 -18.00 15.30 4.85
CA THR A 97 -17.70 16.55 4.14
C THR A 97 -18.73 16.82 3.04
N GLU A 98 -19.13 15.81 2.26
CA GLU A 98 -20.15 15.95 1.20
C GLU A 98 -21.54 16.32 1.73
N GLN A 99 -21.87 15.98 2.98
CA GLN A 99 -23.15 16.37 3.60
C GLN A 99 -23.13 17.76 4.25
N ALA A 100 -21.95 18.34 4.44
CA ALA A 100 -21.76 19.65 5.07
C ALA A 100 -21.68 20.80 4.05
N ASP A 101 -21.53 20.48 2.77
CA ASP A 101 -21.59 21.41 1.62
C ASP A 101 -22.98 21.41 0.96
#